data_AF-A0A969NBF7-F1
#
_entry.id   AF-A0A969NBF7-F1
#
_cell.length_a   1.000
_cell.length_b   1.000
_cell.length_c   1.000
_cell.angle_alpha   90.00
_cell.angle_beta   90.00
_cell.angle_gamma   90.00
#
_symmetry.space_group_name_H-M   'P 1'
#
loop_
_entity.id
_entity.type
_entity.pdbx_description
1 polymer ?
#
loop_
_entity_poly.entity_id
_entity_poly.type
_entity_poly.pdbx_seq_one_letter_code
_entity_poly.pdbx_strand_id
1 'polypeptide(L)'
;MNPSGGYKYAGKSKHQPKPEITPNAGSFFKNPVVDKEKFSALKEKYPEIIAYQTEDESFKIAAGWMIDYLGWKGKTHGGAAVHEKQALVLVNKNNATGKDVVELAKRIQQSVNEVFGVELEFEVNMIGT
;
A
#
# COMPACT_ATOMS: atom_id res chain seq x y z
N MET A 1 26.06 4.21 27.71
CA MET A 1 26.78 4.30 26.41
C MET A 1 26.05 3.40 25.42
N ASN A 2 25.54 4.04 24.35
CA ASN A 2 24.92 3.55 23.10
C ASN A 2 23.69 2.61 23.15
N PRO A 3 22.57 3.04 22.52
CA PRO A 3 21.76 2.16 21.68
C PRO A 3 21.89 2.62 20.22
N SER A 4 22.68 1.88 19.43
CA SER A 4 22.85 2.12 17.99
C SER A 4 21.71 1.47 17.19
N GLY A 5 20.48 1.90 17.44
CA GLY A 5 19.33 1.57 16.59
C GLY A 5 19.27 2.50 15.38
N GLY A 6 20.21 2.35 14.45
CA GLY A 6 20.31 3.20 13.28
C GLY A 6 19.14 2.97 12.32
N TYR A 7 18.18 3.90 12.30
CA TYR A 7 17.26 4.05 11.18
C TYR A 7 18.10 4.32 9.93
N LYS A 8 18.07 3.39 8.97
CA LYS A 8 18.76 3.58 7.69
C LYS A 8 18.01 4.64 6.89
N TYR A 9 18.49 5.88 6.94
CA TYR A 9 18.15 6.92 5.98
C TYR A 9 18.69 6.52 4.61
N ALA A 10 17.82 6.03 3.72
CA ALA A 10 18.16 5.94 2.30
C ALA A 10 18.06 7.35 1.72
N GLY A 11 19.18 8.08 1.73
CA GLY A 11 19.32 9.34 1.01
C GLY A 11 18.96 9.14 -0.47
N LYS A 12 18.29 10.13 -1.06
CA LYS A 12 17.89 10.14 -2.47
C LYS A 12 19.12 9.97 -3.37
N SER A 13 19.37 8.76 -3.86
CA SER A 13 20.28 8.56 -4.99
C SER A 13 19.53 8.93 -6.26
N LYS A 14 20.00 9.99 -6.92
CA LYS A 14 19.58 10.43 -8.25
C LYS A 14 19.96 9.36 -9.29
N HIS A 15 19.16 8.32 -9.41
CA HIS A 15 19.13 7.46 -10.58
C HIS A 15 17.67 7.13 -10.84
N GLN A 16 16.99 7.92 -11.67
CA GLN A 16 15.72 7.52 -12.27
C GLN A 16 16.03 6.36 -13.22
N PRO A 17 15.55 5.13 -12.98
CA PRO A 17 15.41 4.20 -14.08
C PRO A 17 14.26 4.72 -14.94
N LYS A 18 14.51 4.85 -16.23
CA LYS A 18 13.53 5.23 -17.25
C LYS A 18 12.26 4.38 -17.08
N PRO A 19 11.06 4.93 -17.37
CA PRO A 19 9.82 4.18 -17.23
C PRO A 19 9.83 3.02 -18.22
N GLU A 20 9.99 1.79 -17.73
CA GLU A 20 9.49 0.63 -18.46
C GLU A 20 7.96 0.75 -18.44
N ILE A 21 7.44 1.20 -19.57
CA ILE A 21 6.02 1.37 -19.84
C ILE A 21 5.38 -0.01 -19.82
N THR A 22 4.96 -0.44 -18.63
CA THR A 22 3.77 -1.28 -18.51
C THR A 22 2.63 -0.33 -18.21
N PRO A 23 1.59 -0.20 -19.05
CA PRO A 23 0.44 0.63 -18.72
C PRO A 23 -0.30 -0.03 -17.54
N ASN A 24 0.12 0.30 -16.33
CA ASN A 24 -0.66 0.09 -15.12
C ASN A 24 -1.40 1.40 -14.85
N ALA A 25 -2.63 1.32 -14.37
CA ALA A 25 -3.45 2.48 -14.03
C ALA A 25 -2.96 3.23 -12.77
N GLY A 26 -1.67 3.16 -12.44
CA GLY A 26 -1.09 3.63 -11.19
C GLY A 26 -1.42 2.74 -10.00
N SER A 27 -0.94 3.15 -8.82
CA SER A 27 -1.36 2.58 -7.55
C SER A 27 -2.84 2.92 -7.30
N PHE A 28 -3.63 1.96 -6.86
CA PHE A 28 -5.05 2.17 -6.55
C PHE A 28 -5.24 2.87 -5.20
N PHE A 29 -4.29 2.68 -4.27
CA PHE A 29 -4.28 3.26 -2.95
C PHE A 29 -3.06 4.15 -2.74
N LYS A 30 -3.26 5.25 -2.00
CA LYS A 30 -2.16 6.03 -1.46
C LYS A 30 -1.46 5.27 -0.35
N ASN A 31 -0.20 5.62 -0.11
CA ASN A 31 0.52 5.20 1.08
C ASN A 31 0.06 6.04 2.28
N PRO A 32 -0.52 5.44 3.34
CA PRO A 32 -1.00 6.18 4.49
C PRO A 32 0.16 6.76 5.30
N VAL A 33 -0.10 7.90 5.94
CA VAL A 33 0.84 8.58 6.84
C VAL A 33 0.32 8.44 8.26
N VAL A 34 1.18 8.02 9.18
CA VAL A 34 0.87 7.87 10.61
C VAL A 34 1.90 8.62 11.46
N ASP A 35 1.52 8.93 12.69
CA ASP A 35 2.46 9.49 13.67
C ASP A 35 3.51 8.48 14.15
N LYS A 36 4.45 8.98 14.96
CA LYS A 36 5.58 8.20 15.45
C LYS A 36 5.13 7.13 16.45
N GLU A 37 4.16 7.42 17.29
CA GLU A 37 3.61 6.50 18.28
C GLU A 37 2.99 5.28 17.60
N LYS A 38 2.11 5.53 16.62
CA LYS A 38 1.46 4.49 15.81
C LYS A 38 2.49 3.70 15.03
N PHE A 39 3.46 4.34 14.39
CA PHE A 39 4.52 3.64 13.67
C PHE A 39 5.35 2.75 14.61
N SER A 40 5.71 3.22 15.79
CA SER A 40 6.49 2.45 16.76
C SER A 40 5.75 1.19 17.19
N ALA A 41 4.45 1.32 17.52
CA ALA A 41 3.60 0.17 17.85
C ALA A 41 3.46 -0.83 16.69
N LEU A 42 3.32 -0.34 15.46
CA LEU A 42 3.29 -1.18 14.27
C LEU A 42 4.62 -1.89 14.03
N LYS A 43 5.75 -1.21 14.23
CA LYS A 43 7.09 -1.77 14.00
C LYS A 43 7.44 -2.85 15.01
N GLU A 44 6.97 -2.71 16.25
CA GLU A 44 7.12 -3.75 17.28
C GLU A 44 6.34 -5.02 16.90
N LYS A 45 5.08 -4.87 16.46
CA LYS A 45 4.22 -5.99 16.10
C LYS A 45 4.57 -6.63 14.75
N TYR A 46 5.03 -5.83 13.80
CA TYR A 46 5.37 -6.22 12.44
C TYR A 46 6.78 -5.71 12.09
N PRO A 47 7.85 -6.37 12.56
CA PRO A 47 9.23 -5.88 12.42
C PRO A 47 9.67 -5.63 10.98
N GLU A 48 9.10 -6.33 10.01
CA GLU A 48 9.37 -6.17 8.59
C GLU A 48 8.52 -5.08 7.88
N ILE A 49 7.62 -4.38 8.60
CA ILE A 49 6.81 -3.29 8.01
C ILE A 49 7.71 -2.24 7.35
N ILE A 50 7.38 -1.91 6.11
CA ILE A 50 8.10 -0.93 5.30
C ILE A 50 7.41 0.43 5.45
N ALA A 51 8.15 1.41 5.95
CA ALA A 51 7.72 2.79 6.03
C ALA A 51 8.89 3.75 5.79
N TYR A 52 8.57 4.98 5.42
CA TYR A 52 9.53 6.05 5.17
C TYR A 52 9.19 7.25 6.04
N GLN A 53 10.17 7.75 6.79
CA GLN A 53 10.00 8.98 7.55
C GLN A 53 9.79 10.16 6.59
N THR A 54 8.84 11.04 6.92
CA THR A 54 8.57 12.28 6.19
C THR A 54 9.37 13.44 6.80
N GLU A 55 9.27 14.62 6.20
CA GLU A 55 9.94 15.84 6.70
C GLU A 55 9.37 16.28 8.06
N ASP A 56 8.08 16.04 8.31
CA ASP A 56 7.37 16.43 9.55
C ASP A 56 7.46 15.34 10.65
N GLU A 57 8.50 14.51 10.61
CA GLU A 57 8.73 13.37 11.54
C GLU A 57 7.62 12.30 11.60
N SER A 58 6.62 12.37 10.71
CA SER A 58 5.62 11.31 10.53
C SER A 58 6.14 10.18 9.64
N PHE A 59 5.40 9.08 9.54
CA PHE A 59 5.82 7.88 8.82
C PHE A 59 4.81 7.50 7.74
N LYS A 60 5.28 7.45 6.49
CA LYS A 60 4.52 6.98 5.33
C LYS A 60 4.71 5.48 5.17
N ILE A 61 3.67 4.70 5.46
CA ILE A 61 3.71 3.24 5.39
C ILE A 61 3.46 2.80 3.95
N ALA A 62 4.23 1.84 3.46
CA ALA A 62 4.01 1.26 2.14
C ALA A 62 2.71 0.42 2.13
N ALA A 63 1.64 0.95 1.56
CA ALA A 63 0.34 0.27 1.46
C ALA A 63 0.46 -1.06 0.70
N GLY A 64 1.27 -1.10 -0.35
CA GLY A 64 1.54 -2.33 -1.09
C GLY A 64 2.14 -3.44 -0.22
N TRP A 65 2.97 -3.10 0.77
CA TRP A 65 3.50 -4.08 1.71
C TRP A 65 2.41 -4.64 2.62
N MET A 66 1.54 -3.79 3.17
CA MET A 66 0.43 -4.24 4.03
C MET A 66 -0.55 -5.15 3.26
N ILE A 67 -0.88 -4.78 2.02
CA ILE A 67 -1.78 -5.56 1.17
C ILE A 67 -1.15 -6.92 0.82
N ASP A 68 0.15 -6.94 0.51
CA ASP A 68 0.90 -8.17 0.24
C ASP A 68 1.04 -9.08 1.46
N TYR A 69 1.34 -8.49 2.62
CA TYR A 69 1.43 -9.21 3.90
C TYR A 69 0.14 -9.95 4.26
N LEU A 70 -1.01 -9.34 3.93
CA LEU A 70 -2.35 -9.95 4.09
C LEU A 70 -2.70 -10.95 2.97
N GLY A 71 -1.76 -11.22 2.08
CA GLY A 71 -1.89 -12.20 1.00
C GLY A 71 -2.91 -11.81 -0.05
N TRP A 72 -3.10 -10.52 -0.33
CA TRP A 72 -4.11 -10.07 -1.30
C TRP A 72 -3.69 -10.24 -2.76
N LYS A 73 -2.40 -10.33 -3.09
CA LYS A 73 -1.93 -10.54 -4.48
C LYS A 73 -2.62 -11.76 -5.11
N GLY A 74 -3.18 -11.57 -6.30
CA GLY A 74 -3.90 -12.62 -7.03
C GLY A 74 -5.32 -12.93 -6.54
N LYS A 75 -5.74 -12.44 -5.36
CA LYS A 75 -7.12 -12.61 -4.87
C LYS A 75 -8.10 -11.84 -5.75
N THR A 76 -9.29 -12.41 -5.88
CA THR A 76 -10.34 -11.93 -6.78
C THR A 76 -11.63 -11.63 -6.02
N HIS A 77 -12.42 -10.70 -6.55
CA HIS A 77 -13.82 -10.50 -6.16
C HIS A 77 -14.62 -10.09 -7.40
N GLY A 78 -15.66 -10.86 -7.74
CA GLY A 78 -16.35 -10.73 -9.03
C GLY A 78 -15.35 -10.87 -10.18
N GLY A 79 -15.39 -9.94 -11.15
CA GLY A 79 -14.42 -9.89 -12.24
C GLY A 79 -13.09 -9.20 -11.90
N ALA A 80 -12.96 -8.53 -10.75
CA ALA A 80 -11.78 -7.77 -10.35
C ALA A 80 -10.76 -8.64 -9.59
N ALA A 81 -9.48 -8.27 -9.66
CA ALA A 81 -8.41 -8.95 -8.92
C ALA A 81 -7.30 -7.99 -8.50
N VAL A 82 -6.53 -8.37 -7.48
CA VAL A 82 -5.24 -7.73 -7.19
C VAL A 82 -4.16 -8.34 -8.08
N HIS A 83 -3.31 -7.50 -8.68
CA HIS A 83 -2.26 -7.97 -9.58
C HIS A 83 -1.25 -8.87 -8.85
N GLU A 84 -0.86 -9.98 -9.47
CA GLU A 84 -0.05 -11.04 -8.85
C GLU A 84 1.36 -10.61 -8.46
N LYS A 85 1.89 -9.55 -9.09
CA LYS A 85 3.25 -9.04 -8.80
C LYS A 85 3.25 -7.69 -8.10
N GLN A 86 2.13 -6.96 -8.10
CA GLN A 86 2.06 -5.56 -7.64
C GLN A 86 0.78 -5.34 -6.83
N ALA A 87 0.89 -5.39 -5.50
CA ALA A 87 -0.26 -5.40 -4.60
C ALA A 87 -1.11 -4.10 -4.62
N LEU A 88 -0.54 -2.99 -5.11
CA LEU A 88 -1.27 -1.73 -5.26
C LEU A 88 -2.10 -1.64 -6.54
N VAL A 89 -1.96 -2.60 -7.46
CA VAL A 89 -2.65 -2.55 -8.75
C VAL A 89 -3.85 -3.49 -8.73
N LEU A 90 -5.04 -2.94 -8.99
CA LEU A 90 -6.24 -3.73 -9.26
C LEU A 90 -6.40 -3.91 -10.77
N VAL A 91 -6.79 -5.11 -11.20
CA VAL A 91 -6.94 -5.48 -12.60
C VAL A 91 -8.32 -6.07 -12.87
N ASN A 92 -8.78 -5.89 -14.11
CA ASN A 92 -9.91 -6.63 -14.63
C ASN A 92 -9.42 -8.03 -15.05
N LYS A 93 -9.83 -9.07 -14.31
CA LYS A 93 -9.45 -10.46 -14.59
C LYS A 93 -10.53 -11.21 -15.38
N ASN A 94 -11.80 -10.86 -15.20
CA ASN A 94 -12.92 -11.50 -15.88
C ASN A 94 -14.15 -10.58 -15.97
N ASN A 95 -14.16 -9.65 -16.95
CA ASN A 95 -15.26 -8.71 -17.19
C ASN A 95 -15.71 -7.94 -15.92
N ALA A 96 -14.74 -7.45 -15.14
CA ALA A 96 -14.98 -6.68 -13.93
C ALA A 96 -15.89 -5.49 -14.17
N THR A 97 -16.92 -5.37 -13.34
CA THR A 97 -17.74 -4.16 -13.24
C THR A 97 -17.10 -3.14 -12.30
N GLY A 98 -17.51 -1.87 -12.36
CA GLY A 98 -17.08 -0.87 -11.38
C GLY A 98 -17.44 -1.27 -9.94
N LYS A 99 -18.56 -1.97 -9.75
CA LYS A 99 -18.98 -2.52 -8.46
C LYS A 99 -17.99 -3.57 -7.94
N ASP A 100 -17.51 -4.47 -8.80
CA ASP A 100 -16.52 -5.49 -8.41
C ASP A 100 -15.22 -4.84 -7.90
N VAL A 101 -14.76 -3.80 -8.60
CA VAL A 101 -13.56 -3.05 -8.21
C VAL A 101 -13.76 -2.36 -6.86
N VAL A 102 -14.88 -1.66 -6.69
CA VAL A 102 -15.20 -0.96 -5.42
C VAL A 102 -15.31 -1.95 -4.26
N GLU A 103 -15.98 -3.08 -4.45
CA GLU A 103 -16.14 -4.09 -3.40
C GLU A 103 -14.82 -4.78 -3.05
N LEU A 104 -13.98 -5.11 -4.05
CA LEU A 104 -12.63 -5.61 -3.81
C LEU A 104 -11.82 -4.61 -2.99
N ALA A 105 -11.86 -3.33 -3.38
CA ALA A 105 -11.07 -2.30 -2.74
C ALA A 105 -11.54 -2.04 -1.29
N LYS A 106 -12.85 -2.04 -1.03
CA LYS A 106 -13.41 -1.97 0.33
C LYS A 106 -12.97 -3.12 1.22
N ARG A 107 -12.95 -4.35 0.69
CA ARG A 107 -12.46 -5.53 1.43
C ARG A 107 -10.98 -5.40 1.81
N ILE A 108 -10.17 -4.84 0.91
CA ILE A 108 -8.76 -4.55 1.18
C ILE A 108 -8.63 -3.49 2.28
N GLN A 109 -9.37 -2.37 2.19
CA GLN A 109 -9.39 -1.33 3.21
C GLN A 109 -9.75 -1.88 4.59
N GLN A 110 -10.84 -2.65 4.67
CA GLN A 110 -11.31 -3.28 5.89
C GLN A 110 -10.24 -4.21 6.48
N SER A 111 -9.66 -5.08 5.66
CA SER A 111 -8.63 -6.02 6.10
C SER A 111 -7.36 -5.31 6.62
N VAL A 112 -6.95 -4.22 5.98
CA VAL A 112 -5.81 -3.41 6.43
C VAL A 112 -6.14 -2.68 7.74
N ASN A 113 -7.35 -2.13 7.85
CA ASN A 113 -7.79 -1.47 9.07
C ASN A 113 -7.90 -2.45 10.25
N GLU A 114 -8.48 -3.63 10.06
CA GLU A 114 -8.62 -4.63 11.11
C GLU A 114 -7.26 -5.14 11.65
N VAL A 115 -6.26 -5.31 10.77
CA VAL A 115 -4.97 -5.90 11.15
C VAL A 115 -3.94 -4.86 11.63
N PHE A 116 -3.91 -3.68 11.00
CA PHE A 116 -2.93 -2.63 11.28
C PHE A 116 -3.55 -1.41 11.99
N GLY A 117 -4.87 -1.27 12.00
CA GLY A 117 -5.55 -0.05 12.46
C GLY A 117 -5.12 1.15 11.63
N VAL A 118 -4.97 0.96 10.32
CA VAL A 118 -4.57 1.98 9.35
C VAL A 118 -5.64 2.05 8.26
N GLU A 119 -6.07 3.25 7.89
CA GLU A 119 -7.02 3.46 6.79
C GLU A 119 -6.27 3.70 5.49
N LEU A 120 -6.70 3.03 4.41
CA LEU A 120 -6.19 3.30 3.07
C LEU A 120 -7.13 4.25 2.34
N GLU A 121 -6.57 5.26 1.69
CA GLU A 121 -7.29 6.14 0.79
C GLU A 121 -7.08 5.72 -0.67
N PHE A 122 -8.10 5.91 -1.51
CA PHE A 122 -7.94 5.73 -2.95
C PHE A 122 -7.07 6.84 -3.55
N GLU A 123 -6.23 6.47 -4.51
CA GLU A 123 -5.45 7.41 -5.33
C GLU A 123 -6.19 7.77 -6.63
N VAL A 124 -7.04 6.86 -7.12
CA VAL A 124 -7.84 7.07 -8.34
C VAL A 124 -9.09 7.90 -8.04
N ASN A 125 -9.32 8.95 -8.83
CA ASN A 125 -10.64 9.57 -8.92
C ASN A 125 -11.58 8.56 -9.58
N MET A 126 -12.45 7.92 -8.79
CA MET A 126 -13.51 7.08 -9.33
C MET A 126 -14.53 7.97 -10.04
N ILE A 127 -14.33 8.23 -11.34
CA ILE A 127 -15.32 8.90 -12.18
C ILE A 127 -16.33 7.84 -12.61
N GLY A 128 -17.42 7.71 -11.84
CA GLY A 128 -18.57 6.90 -12.25
C GLY A 128 -19.42 7.69 -13.24
N THR A 129 -19.59 7.17 -14.45
CA THR A 129 -20.65 7.55 -15.40
C THR A 129 -22.02 7.11 -14.93
#